data_AF-A0A4W4H2R6-F1
#
_entry.id   AF-A0A4W4H2R6-F1
#
_cell.length_a   1.000
_cell.length_b   1.000
_cell.length_c   1.000
_cell.angle_alpha   90.00
_cell.angle_beta   90.00
_cell.angle_gamma   90.00
#
_symmetry.space_group_name_H-M   'P 1'
#
loop_
_entity.id
_entity.type
_entity.pdbx_description
1 polymer ?
#
loop_
_entity_poly.entity_id
_entity_poly.type
_entity_poly.pdbx_seq_one_letter_code
_entity_poly.pdbx_strand_id
1 'polypeptide(L)'
;MAAPGKECMSEMLADKKGKKKKDQVDEPELLTVPDGWKEPPFSREDNPRGLLEESSFATLFPKYREAYLKECWPLVQKSLGNIFINAILDLIEGSITVSTTKKTFDPYAILRARDLIKLLARSVPFEQAVRILQDDIACDIIKIGTLVRNRERFVKRRQRLIGPKGSTLKALELLTSCYIMVQGNTVSALGPYSGLKEVRKVVLDTMKNIHPIYNIKMLMIKRELASDPDLRSQNWERFLPTFRHKGLKRKQPKNKKSKKEYTPFPPPQPDSKVDQELASGEFFLQEREKRRRKINEIKVKQAEALSRKQEERKKAFIPPKEKPAIMKTRKVQENKLDISIIKEKVKKAKCKKLGAPPPSSAVLLGKNNKN
;
A
#
# COMPACT_ATOMS: atom_id res chain seq x y z
N MET A 1 -16.91 75.01 -2.33
CA MET A 1 -18.12 75.24 -1.54
C MET A 1 -19.28 75.41 -2.50
N ALA A 2 -20.37 74.70 -2.20
CA ALA A 2 -21.75 74.85 -2.68
C ALA A 2 -22.06 74.68 -4.18
N ALA A 3 -22.91 73.68 -4.44
CA ALA A 3 -23.52 73.31 -5.70
C ALA A 3 -24.62 74.28 -6.17
N PRO A 4 -25.04 74.13 -7.43
CA PRO A 4 -26.46 73.96 -7.78
C PRO A 4 -26.62 72.65 -8.58
N GLY A 5 -27.75 71.98 -8.76
CA GLY A 5 -29.15 72.34 -8.81
C GLY A 5 -29.81 71.36 -9.80
N LYS A 6 -31.02 70.89 -9.50
CA LYS A 6 -31.76 69.80 -10.15
C LYS A 6 -32.19 70.06 -11.62
N GLU A 7 -32.17 68.95 -12.36
CA GLU A 7 -33.17 68.43 -13.33
C GLU A 7 -33.62 69.20 -14.59
N CYS A 8 -33.65 68.42 -15.68
CA CYS A 8 -34.53 68.45 -16.85
C CYS A 8 -34.38 69.58 -17.88
N MET A 9 -33.93 69.24 -19.10
CA MET A 9 -34.78 69.30 -20.31
C MET A 9 -34.00 68.80 -21.55
N SER A 10 -34.63 67.81 -22.20
CA SER A 10 -34.72 67.53 -23.63
C SER A 10 -33.61 67.96 -24.61
N GLU A 11 -33.15 66.94 -25.33
CA GLU A 11 -33.02 66.91 -26.80
C GLU A 11 -32.13 67.97 -27.46
N MET A 12 -31.00 67.52 -27.99
CA MET A 12 -30.70 67.69 -29.42
C MET A 12 -29.48 66.85 -29.84
N LEU A 13 -29.59 66.30 -31.06
CA LEU A 13 -28.54 65.65 -31.89
C LEU A 13 -28.34 64.15 -31.62
N ALA A 14 -29.12 63.27 -32.26
CA ALA A 14 -29.00 62.81 -33.65
C ALA A 14 -27.74 61.95 -33.94
N ASP A 15 -27.99 60.83 -34.63
CA ASP A 15 -27.06 60.00 -35.39
C ASP A 15 -26.13 59.00 -34.68
N LYS A 16 -26.57 57.73 -34.58
CA LYS A 16 -26.10 56.66 -35.49
C LYS A 16 -26.58 55.25 -35.10
N LYS A 17 -27.29 54.66 -36.06
CA LYS A 17 -27.52 53.23 -36.36
C LYS A 17 -26.68 52.20 -35.58
N GLY A 18 -27.41 51.28 -34.95
CA GLY A 18 -27.28 49.82 -35.12
C GLY A 18 -25.87 49.21 -35.02
N LYS A 19 -25.51 48.73 -33.84
CA LYS A 19 -24.52 47.65 -33.67
C LYS A 19 -25.17 46.47 -32.96
N LYS A 20 -25.16 45.34 -33.69
CA LYS A 20 -25.56 44.00 -33.26
C LYS A 20 -25.17 43.73 -31.81
N LYS A 21 -26.11 43.20 -31.04
CA LYS A 21 -25.87 42.41 -29.82
C LYS A 21 -24.75 41.42 -30.17
N LYS A 22 -23.53 41.69 -29.70
CA LYS A 22 -22.50 40.67 -29.62
C LYS A 22 -22.93 39.77 -28.48
N ASP A 23 -23.10 38.49 -28.78
CA ASP A 23 -23.27 37.45 -27.78
C ASP A 23 -22.19 37.65 -26.70
N GLN A 24 -22.63 37.96 -25.49
CA GLN A 24 -21.77 37.87 -24.31
C GLN A 24 -21.57 36.39 -24.08
N VAL A 25 -20.49 35.86 -24.64
CA VAL A 25 -19.99 34.52 -24.35
C VAL A 25 -19.48 34.56 -22.92
N ASP A 26 -20.02 33.69 -22.06
CA ASP A 26 -19.64 33.60 -20.66
C ASP A 26 -18.12 33.39 -20.54
N GLU A 27 -17.40 34.15 -19.70
CA GLU A 27 -15.95 34.00 -19.52
C GLU A 27 -15.42 32.56 -19.37
N PRO A 28 -16.11 31.60 -18.70
CA PRO A 28 -15.65 30.20 -18.69
C PRO A 28 -15.64 29.49 -20.06
N GLU A 29 -16.43 29.93 -21.04
CA GLU A 29 -16.40 29.39 -22.42
C GLU A 29 -15.16 29.88 -23.20
N LEU A 30 -14.61 31.05 -22.86
CA LEU A 30 -13.41 31.60 -23.49
C LEU A 30 -12.13 30.86 -23.07
N LEU A 31 -12.14 30.16 -21.93
CA LEU A 31 -11.02 29.32 -21.47
C LEU A 31 -11.05 27.90 -22.03
N THR A 32 -12.16 27.47 -22.62
CA THR A 32 -12.28 26.12 -23.19
C THR A 32 -11.94 26.14 -24.67
N VAL A 33 -10.84 25.46 -25.01
CA VAL A 33 -10.47 25.20 -26.41
C VAL A 33 -11.65 24.53 -27.12
N PRO A 34 -12.16 25.07 -28.24
CA PRO A 34 -13.29 24.51 -28.95
C PRO A 34 -13.08 23.03 -29.33
N ASP A 35 -14.15 22.23 -29.27
CA ASP A 35 -14.09 20.80 -29.59
C ASP A 35 -13.65 20.64 -31.06
N GLY A 36 -12.46 20.08 -31.29
CA GLY A 36 -11.86 19.91 -32.62
C GLY A 36 -10.80 20.94 -33.03
N TRP A 37 -10.44 21.90 -32.17
CA TRP A 37 -9.30 22.80 -32.44
C TRP A 37 -7.99 22.01 -32.52
N LYS A 38 -7.23 22.21 -33.60
CA LYS A 38 -5.88 21.68 -33.77
C LYS A 38 -4.91 22.84 -33.93
N GLU A 39 -3.83 22.80 -33.17
CA GLU A 39 -2.75 23.77 -33.31
C GLU A 39 -2.11 23.64 -34.70
N PRO A 40 -1.87 24.74 -35.43
CA PRO A 40 -1.23 24.69 -36.73
C PRO A 40 0.21 24.18 -36.58
N PRO A 41 0.72 23.39 -37.54
CA PRO A 41 2.10 22.91 -37.49
C PRO A 41 3.08 24.08 -37.62
N PHE A 42 4.10 24.09 -36.77
CA PHE A 42 5.15 25.10 -36.83
C PHE A 42 6.01 24.91 -38.09
N SER A 43 6.06 25.92 -38.94
CA SER A 43 6.77 25.88 -40.21
C SER A 43 8.12 26.60 -40.13
N ARG A 44 8.98 26.40 -41.13
CA ARG A 44 10.25 27.10 -41.23
C ARG A 44 10.07 28.61 -41.49
N GLU A 45 8.92 29.01 -42.01
CA GLU A 45 8.59 30.41 -42.31
C GLU A 45 8.32 31.21 -41.02
N ASP A 46 7.84 30.54 -39.98
CA ASP A 46 7.54 31.14 -38.68
C ASP A 46 8.81 31.54 -37.90
N ASN A 47 9.95 30.90 -38.19
CA ASN A 47 11.25 31.23 -37.62
C ASN A 47 12.36 31.28 -38.68
N PRO A 48 12.45 32.37 -39.46
CA PRO A 48 13.41 32.47 -40.56
C PRO A 48 14.86 32.67 -40.10
N ARG A 49 15.06 33.21 -38.88
CA ARG A 49 16.41 33.47 -38.33
C ARG A 49 16.98 32.29 -37.52
N GLY A 50 16.16 31.28 -37.22
CA GLY A 50 16.57 30.12 -36.43
C GLY A 50 16.82 30.44 -34.95
N LEU A 51 17.38 29.48 -34.23
CA LEU A 51 17.75 29.65 -32.81
C LEU A 51 19.14 30.30 -32.68
N LEU A 52 19.27 31.26 -31.76
CA LEU A 52 20.54 31.94 -31.46
C LEU A 52 21.44 31.10 -30.54
N GLU A 53 20.86 30.49 -29.53
CA GLU A 53 21.58 29.72 -28.50
C GLU A 53 21.48 28.21 -28.74
N GLU A 54 22.50 27.49 -28.30
CA GLU A 54 22.53 26.03 -28.37
C GLU A 54 21.93 25.41 -27.11
N SER A 55 20.89 24.60 -27.28
CA SER A 55 20.36 23.72 -26.25
C SER A 55 20.88 22.31 -26.46
N SER A 56 21.43 21.71 -25.42
CA SER A 56 21.95 20.34 -25.43
C SER A 56 21.36 19.51 -24.30
N PHE A 57 20.95 18.28 -24.60
CA PHE A 57 20.47 17.30 -23.62
C PHE A 57 21.22 15.99 -23.75
N ALA A 58 21.58 15.42 -22.60
CA ALA A 58 22.26 14.13 -22.51
C ALA A 58 21.44 13.13 -21.70
N THR A 59 21.46 11.86 -22.10
CA THR A 59 20.91 10.75 -21.33
C THR A 59 21.86 9.56 -21.32
N LEU A 60 22.10 9.02 -20.14
CA LEU A 60 22.86 7.78 -19.96
C LEU A 60 22.00 6.57 -20.29
N PHE A 61 22.59 5.56 -20.94
CA PHE A 61 21.94 4.28 -21.22
C PHE A 61 22.70 3.10 -20.61
N PRO A 62 22.02 1.98 -20.28
CA PRO A 62 22.68 0.80 -19.74
C PRO A 62 23.54 0.08 -20.79
N LYS A 63 24.67 -0.49 -20.38
CA LYS A 63 25.61 -1.21 -21.25
C LYS A 63 24.97 -2.28 -22.14
N TYR A 64 23.98 -3.02 -21.66
CA TYR A 64 23.29 -4.04 -22.46
C TYR A 64 22.53 -3.48 -23.67
N ARG A 65 22.25 -2.16 -23.69
CA ARG A 65 21.49 -1.50 -24.75
C ARG A 65 22.37 -1.01 -25.91
N GLU A 66 23.68 -1.00 -25.70
CA GLU A 66 24.69 -0.48 -26.62
C GLU A 66 24.63 -1.12 -28.01
N ALA A 67 24.59 -2.46 -28.09
CA ALA A 67 24.58 -3.19 -29.35
C ALA A 67 23.42 -2.76 -30.27
N TYR A 68 22.21 -2.67 -29.71
CA TYR A 68 21.04 -2.21 -30.46
C TYR A 68 21.14 -0.73 -30.86
N LEU A 69 21.62 0.13 -29.96
CA LEU A 69 21.76 1.56 -30.25
C LEU A 69 22.73 1.77 -31.40
N LYS A 70 23.84 1.02 -31.45
CA LYS A 70 24.79 1.06 -32.55
C LYS A 70 24.16 0.66 -33.89
N GLU A 71 23.30 -0.35 -33.90
CA GLU A 71 22.60 -0.82 -35.11
C GLU A 71 21.57 0.20 -35.61
N CYS A 72 20.76 0.77 -34.71
CA CYS A 72 19.69 1.69 -35.10
C CYS A 72 20.12 3.16 -35.23
N TRP A 73 21.35 3.50 -34.82
CA TRP A 73 21.87 4.87 -34.79
C TRP A 73 21.74 5.64 -36.12
N PRO A 74 22.06 5.04 -37.29
CA PRO A 74 21.93 5.74 -38.56
C PRO A 74 20.48 6.18 -38.84
N LEU A 75 19.50 5.39 -38.40
CA LEU A 75 18.07 5.72 -38.55
C LEU A 75 17.66 6.87 -37.63
N VAL A 76 18.21 6.91 -36.41
CA VAL A 76 18.01 8.02 -35.46
C VAL A 76 18.56 9.32 -36.03
N GLN A 77 19.80 9.30 -36.54
CA GLN A 77 20.43 10.46 -37.17
C GLN A 77 19.64 10.96 -38.38
N LYS A 78 19.13 10.05 -39.23
CA LYS A 78 18.29 10.42 -40.37
C LYS A 78 16.98 11.11 -39.93
N SER A 79 16.34 10.59 -38.89
CA SER A 79 15.07 11.12 -38.38
C SER A 79 15.22 12.49 -37.72
N LEU A 80 16.27 12.67 -36.91
CA LEU A 80 16.57 13.96 -36.27
C LEU A 80 17.20 14.98 -37.24
N GLY A 81 17.91 14.50 -38.27
CA GLY A 81 18.46 15.34 -39.33
C GLY A 81 17.39 16.07 -40.14
N ASN A 82 16.22 15.45 -40.35
CA ASN A 82 15.06 16.10 -40.98
C ASN A 82 14.55 17.31 -40.18
N ILE A 83 14.78 17.32 -38.85
CA ILE A 83 14.36 18.38 -37.92
C ILE A 83 15.56 19.31 -37.60
N PHE A 84 16.71 19.11 -38.25
CA PHE A 84 17.95 19.86 -38.05
C PHE A 84 18.52 19.79 -36.62
N ILE A 85 18.32 18.65 -35.94
CA ILE A 85 18.90 18.37 -34.62
C ILE A 85 20.12 17.47 -34.79
N ASN A 86 21.22 17.82 -34.13
CA ASN A 86 22.41 16.99 -34.08
C ASN A 86 22.26 15.92 -32.99
N ALA A 87 22.73 14.70 -33.27
CA ALA A 87 22.70 13.60 -32.33
C ALA A 87 24.04 12.87 -32.34
N ILE A 88 24.62 12.68 -31.16
CA ILE A 88 25.90 12.00 -30.94
C ILE A 88 25.68 10.83 -29.96
N LEU A 89 26.28 9.68 -30.29
CA LEU A 89 26.28 8.47 -29.48
C LEU A 89 27.70 8.24 -28.96
N ASP A 90 27.87 8.30 -27.64
CA ASP A 90 29.12 7.96 -26.98
C ASP A 90 29.01 6.56 -26.36
N LEU A 91 29.83 5.63 -26.88
CA LEU A 91 29.90 4.25 -26.40
C LEU A 91 30.84 4.09 -25.20
N ILE A 92 31.78 5.03 -25.00
CA ILE A 92 32.76 4.99 -23.90
C ILE A 92 32.06 5.42 -22.61
N GLU A 93 31.39 6.57 -22.64
CA GLU A 93 30.61 7.05 -21.50
C GLU A 93 29.26 6.34 -21.37
N GLY A 94 28.76 5.73 -22.44
CA GLY A 94 27.42 5.15 -22.49
C GLY A 94 26.33 6.22 -22.44
N SER A 95 26.55 7.32 -23.18
CA SER A 95 25.67 8.49 -23.20
C SER A 95 25.17 8.79 -24.62
N ILE A 96 23.94 9.27 -24.71
CA ILE A 96 23.37 9.81 -25.95
C ILE A 96 23.16 11.30 -25.73
N THR A 97 23.66 12.11 -26.64
CA THR A 97 23.49 13.57 -26.61
C THR A 97 22.75 14.05 -27.85
N VAL A 98 21.86 15.02 -27.65
CA VAL A 98 21.16 15.74 -28.72
C VAL A 98 21.37 17.23 -28.52
N SER A 99 21.73 17.94 -29.60
CA SER A 99 21.91 19.38 -29.56
C SER A 99 21.23 20.08 -30.73
N THR A 100 20.73 21.29 -30.49
CA THR A 100 20.14 22.14 -31.52
C THR A 100 21.22 22.71 -32.43
N THR A 101 20.93 22.84 -33.71
CA THR A 101 21.81 23.56 -34.65
C THR A 101 21.24 24.95 -34.98
N LYS A 102 22.06 25.81 -35.59
CA LYS A 102 21.63 27.13 -36.11
C LYS A 102 20.51 27.04 -37.17
N LYS A 103 20.30 25.85 -37.75
CA LYS A 103 19.27 25.60 -38.77
C LYS A 103 17.95 25.09 -38.18
N THR A 104 17.92 24.81 -36.87
CA THR A 104 16.70 24.38 -36.17
C THR A 104 15.72 25.55 -36.17
N PHE A 105 14.55 25.34 -36.77
CA PHE A 105 13.49 26.35 -36.82
C PHE A 105 12.53 26.20 -35.64
N ASP A 106 12.13 24.97 -35.32
CA ASP A 106 11.20 24.66 -34.24
C ASP A 106 11.91 24.64 -32.85
N PRO A 107 11.56 25.56 -31.92
CA PRO A 107 12.12 25.57 -30.58
C PRO A 107 11.71 24.35 -29.73
N TYR A 108 10.56 23.74 -29.98
CA TYR A 108 10.06 22.60 -29.20
C TYR A 108 10.64 21.26 -29.64
N ALA A 109 11.18 21.18 -30.86
CA ALA A 109 11.78 19.97 -31.42
C ALA A 109 12.87 19.34 -30.52
N ILE A 110 13.66 20.17 -29.83
CA ILE A 110 14.71 19.67 -28.92
C ILE A 110 14.14 18.89 -27.73
N LEU A 111 12.94 19.26 -27.24
CA LEU A 111 12.27 18.55 -26.16
C LEU A 111 11.74 17.20 -26.62
N ARG A 112 11.25 17.12 -27.86
CA ARG A 112 10.86 15.86 -28.51
C ARG A 112 12.07 14.94 -28.72
N ALA A 113 13.20 15.50 -29.19
CA ALA A 113 14.46 14.76 -29.33
C ALA A 113 15.00 14.25 -27.99
N ARG A 114 14.94 15.07 -26.93
CA ARG A 114 15.28 14.68 -25.55
C ARG A 114 14.45 13.48 -25.09
N ASP A 115 13.16 13.49 -25.40
CA ASP A 115 12.26 12.42 -24.97
C ASP A 115 12.43 11.15 -25.82
N LEU A 116 12.79 11.29 -27.10
CA LEU A 116 13.23 10.17 -27.95
C LEU A 116 14.44 9.44 -27.34
N ILE A 117 15.50 10.16 -26.97
CA ILE A 117 16.72 9.53 -26.42
C ILE A 117 16.45 8.87 -25.05
N LYS A 118 15.58 9.47 -24.22
CA LYS A 118 15.12 8.84 -22.97
C LYS A 118 14.38 7.53 -23.23
N LEU A 119 13.52 7.47 -24.25
CA LEU A 119 12.78 6.25 -24.60
C LEU A 119 13.72 5.14 -25.10
N LEU A 120 14.69 5.50 -25.94
CA LEU A 120 15.72 4.57 -26.42
C LEU A 120 16.56 4.01 -25.27
N ALA A 121 16.94 4.85 -24.30
CA ALA A 121 17.63 4.44 -23.09
C ALA A 121 16.79 3.51 -22.19
N ARG A 122 15.44 3.61 -22.26
CA ARG A 122 14.49 2.70 -21.58
C ARG A 122 14.04 1.52 -22.46
N SER A 123 14.88 1.15 -23.42
CA SER A 123 14.75 -0.01 -24.31
C SER A 123 13.45 -0.08 -25.11
N VAL A 124 12.84 1.07 -25.40
CA VAL A 124 11.78 1.14 -26.41
C VAL A 124 12.43 0.93 -27.80
N PRO A 125 11.85 0.11 -28.69
CA PRO A 125 12.37 -0.05 -30.04
C PRO A 125 12.23 1.26 -30.83
N PHE A 126 13.17 1.49 -31.74
CA PHE A 126 13.26 2.70 -32.55
C PHE A 126 11.99 2.99 -33.34
N GLU A 127 11.44 1.97 -34.02
CA GLU A 127 10.22 2.09 -34.84
C GLU A 127 9.05 2.73 -34.07
N GLN A 128 8.92 2.35 -32.80
CA GLN A 128 7.89 2.89 -31.95
C GLN A 128 8.30 4.24 -31.34
N ALA A 129 9.57 4.41 -30.99
CA ALA A 129 10.07 5.63 -30.36
C ALA A 129 10.00 6.85 -31.29
N VAL A 130 10.23 6.69 -32.60
CA VAL A 130 10.20 7.78 -33.60
C VAL A 130 8.86 8.52 -33.63
N ARG A 131 7.77 7.85 -33.24
CA ARG A 131 6.44 8.45 -33.17
C ARG A 131 6.36 9.65 -32.21
N ILE A 132 7.30 9.81 -31.27
CA ILE A 132 7.39 10.98 -30.37
C ILE A 132 7.72 12.29 -31.10
N LEU A 133 8.22 12.20 -32.34
CA LEU A 133 8.49 13.37 -33.17
C LEU A 133 7.21 13.96 -33.81
N GLN A 134 6.05 13.36 -33.55
CA GLN A 134 4.73 13.88 -33.94
C GLN A 134 4.11 14.65 -32.77
N ASP A 135 3.40 15.74 -33.05
CA ASP A 135 2.90 16.66 -32.01
C ASP A 135 1.80 16.05 -31.11
N ASP A 136 0.98 15.16 -31.66
CA ASP A 136 -0.13 14.51 -30.95
C ASP A 136 0.33 13.43 -29.94
N ILE A 137 1.61 13.04 -29.99
CA ILE A 137 2.15 11.92 -29.22
C ILE A 137 3.11 12.45 -28.17
N ALA A 138 2.89 12.01 -26.93
CA ALA A 138 3.77 12.29 -25.81
C ALA A 138 4.33 10.99 -25.21
N CYS A 139 5.32 11.14 -24.34
CA CYS A 139 5.90 10.03 -23.60
C CYS A 139 5.71 10.20 -22.10
N ASP A 140 5.59 9.08 -21.39
CA ASP A 140 5.55 9.06 -19.93
C ASP A 140 6.42 7.94 -19.38
N ILE A 141 7.35 8.28 -18.48
CA ILE A 141 8.23 7.33 -17.80
C ILE A 141 7.82 7.23 -16.34
N ILE A 142 7.08 6.18 -16.00
CA ILE A 142 6.53 5.95 -14.67
C ILE A 142 7.51 5.13 -13.83
N LYS A 143 8.01 5.71 -12.74
CA LYS A 143 8.89 5.00 -11.78
C LYS A 143 8.04 4.15 -10.84
N ILE A 144 8.21 2.83 -10.92
CA ILE A 144 7.47 1.86 -10.09
C ILE A 144 8.32 1.25 -8.95
N GLY A 145 9.65 1.37 -9.02
CA GLY A 145 10.56 0.68 -8.09
C GLY A 145 10.41 1.06 -6.60
N THR A 146 10.01 2.28 -6.28
CA THR A 146 9.88 2.76 -4.89
C THR A 146 8.51 2.47 -4.27
N LEU A 147 7.53 2.01 -5.06
CA LEU A 147 6.15 1.82 -4.60
C LEU A 147 5.97 0.59 -3.71
N VAL A 148 6.88 -0.40 -3.78
CA VAL A 148 6.77 -1.66 -3.07
C VAL A 148 8.09 -1.98 -2.36
N ARG A 149 8.04 -2.12 -1.03
CA ARG A 149 9.24 -2.41 -0.20
C ARG A 149 9.87 -3.77 -0.49
N ASN A 150 9.05 -4.81 -0.64
CA ASN A 150 9.55 -6.18 -0.80
C ASN A 150 9.78 -6.51 -2.28
N ARG A 151 11.00 -6.95 -2.63
CA ARG A 151 11.40 -7.29 -4.01
C ARG A 151 10.52 -8.36 -4.64
N GLU A 152 10.20 -9.43 -3.92
CA GLU A 152 9.32 -10.50 -4.45
C GLU A 152 7.92 -10.00 -4.78
N ARG A 153 7.36 -9.15 -3.91
CA ARG A 153 6.04 -8.56 -4.11
C ARG A 153 6.04 -7.61 -5.30
N PHE A 154 7.14 -6.86 -5.48
CA PHE A 154 7.34 -5.99 -6.63
C PHE A 154 7.35 -6.80 -7.93
N VAL A 155 8.14 -7.88 -8.00
CA VAL A 155 8.19 -8.75 -9.19
C VAL A 155 6.83 -9.36 -9.50
N LYS A 156 6.10 -9.87 -8.48
CA LYS A 156 4.74 -10.41 -8.66
C LYS A 156 3.74 -9.35 -9.16
N ARG A 157 3.79 -8.11 -8.66
CA ARG A 157 2.92 -7.01 -9.11
C ARG A 157 3.29 -6.50 -10.51
N ARG A 158 4.58 -6.42 -10.83
CA ARG A 158 5.06 -6.08 -12.17
C ARG A 158 4.64 -7.14 -13.19
N GLN A 159 4.79 -8.43 -12.86
CA GLN A 159 4.35 -9.52 -13.72
C GLN A 159 2.83 -9.51 -13.92
N ARG A 160 2.07 -9.16 -12.88
CA ARG A 160 0.61 -8.97 -12.97
C ARG A 160 0.21 -7.87 -13.96
N LEU A 161 0.98 -6.78 -14.06
CA LEU A 161 0.75 -5.71 -15.02
C LEU A 161 0.92 -6.19 -16.47
N ILE A 162 1.93 -7.03 -16.72
CA ILE A 162 2.16 -7.67 -18.03
C ILE A 162 1.04 -8.66 -18.35
N GLY A 163 0.67 -9.47 -17.35
CA GLY A 163 -0.31 -10.54 -17.48
C GLY A 163 0.26 -11.81 -18.11
N PRO A 164 -0.54 -12.89 -18.18
CA PRO A 164 -0.15 -14.11 -18.87
C PRO A 164 0.01 -13.83 -20.36
N LYS A 165 1.15 -14.25 -20.95
CA LYS A 165 1.50 -14.01 -22.36
C LYS A 165 1.38 -12.54 -22.82
N GLY A 166 1.47 -11.57 -21.91
CA GLY A 166 1.33 -10.15 -22.26
C GLY A 166 -0.12 -9.69 -22.56
N SER A 167 -1.12 -10.53 -22.33
CA SER A 167 -2.54 -10.22 -22.64
C SER A 167 -3.07 -8.96 -21.96
N THR A 168 -2.73 -8.75 -20.68
CA THR A 168 -3.18 -7.59 -19.89
C THR A 168 -2.55 -6.30 -20.43
N LEU A 169 -1.27 -6.35 -20.77
CA LEU A 169 -0.56 -5.23 -21.37
C LEU A 169 -1.14 -4.91 -22.76
N LYS A 170 -1.36 -5.92 -23.62
CA LYS A 170 -1.92 -5.71 -24.96
C LYS A 170 -3.34 -5.15 -24.92
N ALA A 171 -4.18 -5.62 -24.00
CA ALA A 171 -5.51 -5.04 -23.78
C ALA A 171 -5.43 -3.57 -23.36
N LEU A 172 -4.48 -3.22 -22.48
CA LEU A 172 -4.28 -1.84 -22.06
C LEU A 172 -3.79 -0.95 -23.22
N GLU A 173 -2.90 -1.45 -24.07
CA GLU A 173 -2.45 -0.74 -25.29
C GLU A 173 -3.62 -0.44 -26.25
N LEU A 174 -4.48 -1.43 -26.50
CA LEU A 174 -5.63 -1.26 -27.42
C LEU A 174 -6.69 -0.30 -26.87
N LEU A 175 -6.90 -0.30 -25.55
CA LEU A 175 -7.89 0.58 -24.93
C LEU A 175 -7.42 2.03 -24.87
N THR A 176 -6.14 2.26 -24.57
CA THR A 176 -5.56 3.59 -24.37
C THR A 176 -4.89 4.16 -25.61
N SER A 177 -4.83 3.39 -26.71
CA SER A 177 -4.08 3.73 -27.93
C SER A 177 -2.61 4.11 -27.65
N CYS A 178 -2.05 3.58 -26.56
CA CYS A 178 -0.67 3.80 -26.16
C CYS A 178 0.15 2.54 -26.40
N TYR A 179 1.44 2.70 -26.63
CA TYR A 179 2.42 1.64 -26.52
C TYR A 179 3.03 1.61 -25.13
N ILE A 180 3.16 0.43 -24.52
CA ILE A 180 3.59 0.31 -23.13
C ILE A 180 4.74 -0.70 -23.02
N MET A 181 5.89 -0.24 -22.54
CA MET A 181 7.05 -1.08 -22.28
C MET A 181 7.30 -1.19 -20.77
N VAL A 182 7.19 -2.39 -20.23
CA VAL A 182 7.45 -2.67 -18.81
C VAL A 182 8.85 -3.25 -18.68
N GLN A 183 9.81 -2.46 -18.18
CA GLN A 183 11.19 -2.90 -18.02
C GLN A 183 11.77 -2.50 -16.66
N GLY A 184 12.37 -3.48 -15.97
CA GLY A 184 13.08 -3.23 -14.72
C GLY A 184 12.18 -2.58 -13.67
N ASN A 185 12.53 -1.34 -13.29
CA ASN A 185 11.87 -0.55 -12.25
C ASN A 185 11.00 0.58 -12.79
N THR A 186 10.82 0.65 -14.11
CA THR A 186 10.01 1.69 -14.77
C THR A 186 9.06 1.11 -15.79
N VAL A 187 7.98 1.83 -16.05
CA VAL A 187 7.05 1.56 -17.15
C VAL A 187 7.10 2.76 -18.07
N SER A 188 7.51 2.56 -19.31
CA SER A 188 7.51 3.59 -20.34
C SER A 188 6.22 3.48 -21.13
N ALA A 189 5.52 4.59 -21.33
CA ALA A 189 4.32 4.67 -22.15
C ALA A 189 4.50 5.74 -23.23
N LEU A 190 3.95 5.49 -24.42
CA LEU A 190 3.99 6.39 -25.56
C LEU A 190 2.59 6.47 -26.18
N GLY A 191 2.04 7.66 -26.38
CA GLY A 191 0.72 7.81 -26.97
C GLY A 191 0.08 9.17 -26.69
N PRO A 192 -1.23 9.31 -26.93
CA PRO A 192 -1.95 10.56 -26.69
C PRO A 192 -2.06 10.88 -25.19
N TYR A 193 -2.12 12.17 -24.85
CA TYR A 193 -2.18 12.64 -23.46
C TYR A 193 -3.31 12.01 -22.62
N SER A 194 -4.49 11.81 -23.20
CA SER A 194 -5.62 11.17 -22.54
C SER A 194 -5.27 9.72 -22.12
N GLY A 195 -4.72 8.95 -23.06
CA GLY A 195 -4.31 7.57 -22.82
C GLY A 195 -3.17 7.47 -21.79
N LEU A 196 -2.17 8.37 -21.84
CA LEU A 196 -1.08 8.39 -20.88
C LEU A 196 -1.57 8.61 -19.43
N LYS A 197 -2.56 9.50 -19.23
CA LYS A 197 -3.16 9.74 -17.91
C LYS A 197 -3.83 8.47 -17.37
N GLU A 198 -4.53 7.74 -18.23
CA GLU A 198 -5.17 6.47 -17.87
C GLU A 198 -4.13 5.39 -17.55
N VAL A 199 -3.13 5.20 -18.42
CA VAL A 199 -2.03 4.25 -18.20
C VAL A 199 -1.33 4.54 -16.87
N ARG A 200 -0.99 5.80 -16.60
CA ARG A 200 -0.38 6.20 -15.33
C ARG A 200 -1.23 5.80 -14.13
N LYS A 201 -2.55 6.04 -14.18
CA LYS A 201 -3.47 5.61 -13.12
C LYS A 201 -3.46 4.09 -12.95
N VAL A 202 -3.57 3.33 -14.05
CA VAL A 202 -3.59 1.86 -14.01
C VAL A 202 -2.31 1.27 -13.43
N VAL A 203 -1.15 1.80 -13.83
CA VAL A 203 0.16 1.35 -13.35
C VAL A 203 0.31 1.61 -11.85
N LEU A 204 -0.03 2.81 -11.39
CA LEU A 204 0.06 3.18 -9.97
C LEU A 204 -0.89 2.34 -9.10
N ASP A 205 -2.13 2.13 -9.55
CA ASP A 205 -3.12 1.33 -8.83
C ASP A 205 -2.72 -0.15 -8.74
N THR A 206 -2.12 -0.68 -9.82
CA THR A 206 -1.58 -2.04 -9.85
C THR A 206 -0.48 -2.23 -8.80
N MET A 207 0.38 -1.21 -8.64
CA MET A 207 1.41 -1.19 -7.61
C MET A 207 0.83 -1.00 -6.21
N LYS A 208 -0.33 -0.35 -6.06
CA LYS A 208 -1.12 -0.22 -4.82
C LYS A 208 -2.00 -1.44 -4.49
N ASN A 209 -1.72 -2.60 -5.09
CA ASN A 209 -2.41 -3.88 -4.85
C ASN A 209 -3.79 -4.02 -5.49
N ILE A 210 -4.23 -3.09 -6.33
CA ILE A 210 -5.45 -3.26 -7.13
C ILE A 210 -5.09 -4.14 -8.34
N HIS A 211 -6.01 -4.96 -8.85
CA HIS A 211 -5.71 -5.79 -10.02
C HIS A 211 -5.98 -4.98 -11.32
N PRO A 212 -5.07 -4.98 -12.32
CA PRO A 212 -5.23 -4.18 -13.54
C PRO A 212 -6.51 -4.51 -14.32
N ILE A 213 -6.99 -5.75 -14.26
CA ILE A 213 -8.28 -6.18 -14.86
C ILE A 213 -9.46 -5.29 -14.45
N TYR A 214 -9.51 -4.79 -13.20
CA TYR A 214 -10.59 -3.90 -12.78
C TYR A 214 -10.54 -2.56 -13.54
N ASN A 215 -9.33 -2.02 -13.70
CA ASN A 215 -9.14 -0.79 -14.46
C ASN A 215 -9.39 -1.02 -15.95
N ILE A 216 -9.00 -2.16 -16.51
CA ILE A 216 -9.31 -2.54 -17.90
C ILE A 216 -10.83 -2.59 -18.12
N LYS A 217 -11.58 -3.27 -17.24
CA LYS A 217 -13.05 -3.29 -17.31
C LYS A 217 -13.65 -1.89 -17.18
N MET A 218 -13.10 -1.07 -16.30
CA MET A 218 -13.53 0.32 -16.14
C MET A 218 -13.28 1.13 -17.42
N LEU A 219 -12.14 0.94 -18.09
CA LEU A 219 -11.83 1.59 -19.36
C LEU A 219 -12.72 1.10 -20.51
N MET A 220 -13.05 -0.19 -20.54
CA MET A 220 -14.02 -0.73 -21.52
C MET A 220 -15.38 -0.07 -21.36
N ILE A 221 -15.92 -0.05 -20.13
CA ILE A 221 -17.21 0.60 -19.84
C ILE A 221 -17.17 2.09 -20.16
N LYS A 222 -16.09 2.79 -19.80
CA LYS A 222 -15.93 4.21 -20.15
C LYS A 222 -15.93 4.47 -21.65
N ARG A 223 -15.29 3.59 -22.43
CA ARG A 223 -15.25 3.72 -23.88
C ARG A 223 -16.64 3.52 -24.50
N GLU A 224 -17.39 2.54 -24.02
CA GLU A 224 -18.79 2.31 -24.42
C GLU A 224 -19.67 3.52 -24.05
N LEU A 225 -19.61 3.98 -22.80
CA LEU A 225 -20.38 5.15 -22.33
C LEU A 225 -20.01 6.47 -23.04
N ALA A 226 -18.75 6.60 -23.50
CA ALA A 226 -18.31 7.76 -24.26
C ALA A 226 -18.78 7.74 -25.72
N SER A 227 -19.05 6.56 -26.27
CA SER A 227 -19.63 6.41 -27.61
C SER A 227 -21.11 6.78 -27.64
N ASP A 228 -21.83 6.62 -26.53
CA ASP A 228 -23.25 6.99 -26.42
C ASP A 228 -23.43 8.51 -26.27
N PRO A 229 -24.15 9.19 -27.19
CA PRO A 229 -24.27 10.66 -27.17
C PRO A 229 -25.04 11.18 -25.95
N ASP A 230 -26.07 10.45 -25.50
CA ASP A 230 -26.94 10.87 -24.39
C ASP A 230 -26.26 10.79 -23.02
N LEU A 231 -25.30 9.86 -22.87
CA LEU A 231 -24.59 9.64 -21.62
C LEU A 231 -23.26 10.41 -21.57
N ARG A 232 -22.74 10.94 -22.68
CA ARG A 232 -21.42 11.62 -22.72
C ARG A 232 -21.31 12.81 -21.77
N SER A 233 -22.41 13.54 -21.55
CA SER A 233 -22.48 14.71 -20.67
C SER A 233 -22.82 14.38 -19.21
N GLN A 234 -23.22 13.15 -18.90
CA GLN A 234 -23.68 12.74 -17.57
C GLN A 234 -22.52 12.19 -16.70
N ASN A 235 -22.71 12.19 -15.38
CA ASN A 235 -21.77 11.55 -14.46
C ASN A 235 -21.87 10.01 -14.55
N TRP A 236 -20.75 9.35 -14.87
CA TRP A 236 -20.68 7.90 -15.07
C TRP A 236 -20.47 7.06 -13.80
N GLU A 237 -20.28 7.67 -12.62
CA GLU A 237 -19.94 6.94 -11.38
C GLU A 237 -20.90 5.78 -11.03
N ARG A 238 -22.18 5.91 -11.39
CA ARG A 238 -23.20 4.87 -11.20
C ARG A 238 -22.88 3.58 -11.98
N PHE A 239 -22.31 3.70 -13.16
CA PHE A 239 -22.01 2.58 -14.06
C PHE A 239 -20.62 1.99 -13.81
N LEU A 240 -19.73 2.75 -13.17
CA LEU A 240 -18.37 2.30 -12.91
C LEU A 240 -18.32 1.31 -11.73
N PRO A 241 -17.73 0.12 -11.91
CA PRO A 241 -17.56 -0.83 -10.82
C PRO A 241 -16.68 -0.25 -9.71
N THR A 242 -17.24 -0.08 -8.51
CA THR A 242 -16.48 0.38 -7.35
C THR A 242 -15.88 -0.80 -6.58
N PHE A 243 -14.55 -0.83 -6.47
CA PHE A 243 -13.87 -1.82 -5.66
C PHE A 243 -13.98 -1.45 -4.18
N ARG A 244 -14.92 -2.07 -3.46
CA ARG A 244 -14.96 -1.99 -2.00
C ARG A 244 -13.89 -2.91 -1.43
N HIS A 245 -12.88 -2.33 -0.76
CA HIS A 245 -11.94 -3.12 0.00
C HIS A 245 -12.72 -3.88 1.08
N LYS A 246 -12.90 -5.20 0.91
CA LYS A 246 -13.47 -6.08 1.93
C LYS A 246 -12.48 -6.13 3.09
N GLY A 247 -12.53 -5.13 3.96
CA GLY A 247 -11.84 -5.10 5.25
C GLY A 247 -12.51 -6.09 6.19
N LEU A 248 -12.45 -7.38 5.86
CA LEU A 248 -12.85 -8.45 6.77
C LEU A 248 -12.01 -8.26 8.03
N LYS A 249 -12.66 -7.81 9.12
CA LYS A 249 -12.01 -7.61 10.40
C LYS A 249 -11.42 -8.96 10.81
N ARG A 250 -10.11 -9.11 10.68
CA ARG A 250 -9.40 -10.31 11.11
C ARG A 250 -9.69 -10.51 12.59
N LYS A 251 -10.15 -11.71 12.97
CA LYS A 251 -10.41 -12.04 14.38
C LYS A 251 -9.15 -11.72 15.18
N GLN A 252 -9.27 -10.79 16.13
CA GLN A 252 -8.16 -10.46 17.02
C GLN A 252 -7.95 -11.66 17.95
N PRO A 253 -6.70 -12.06 18.21
CA PRO A 253 -6.43 -13.11 19.19
C PRO A 253 -6.96 -12.65 20.55
N LYS A 254 -7.70 -13.53 21.25
CA LYS A 254 -8.24 -13.24 22.59
C LYS A 254 -7.14 -12.82 23.57
N ASN A 255 -5.95 -13.39 23.43
CA ASN A 255 -4.78 -13.05 24.23
C ASN A 255 -3.74 -12.34 23.35
N LYS A 256 -3.72 -11.00 23.38
CA LYS A 256 -2.61 -10.22 22.85
C LYS A 256 -1.48 -10.25 23.87
N LYS A 257 -0.46 -11.07 23.63
CA LYS A 257 0.79 -11.00 24.42
C LYS A 257 1.38 -9.61 24.20
N SER A 258 1.53 -8.82 25.27
CA SER A 258 2.32 -7.58 25.23
C SER A 258 3.74 -7.92 24.78
N LYS A 259 4.31 -7.11 23.88
CA LYS A 259 5.72 -7.28 23.49
C LYS A 259 6.58 -7.01 24.74
N LYS A 260 7.54 -7.89 25.02
CA LYS A 260 8.55 -7.64 26.05
C LYS A 260 9.35 -6.39 25.66
N GLU A 261 9.73 -5.60 26.66
CA GLU A 261 10.56 -4.41 26.45
C GLU A 261 11.91 -4.83 25.85
N TYR A 262 12.42 -4.02 24.91
CA TYR A 262 13.67 -4.34 24.23
C TYR A 262 14.84 -4.12 25.17
N THR A 263 15.48 -5.22 25.58
CA THR A 263 16.75 -5.18 26.31
C THR A 263 17.89 -5.39 25.32
N PRO A 264 18.87 -4.48 25.22
CA PRO A 264 20.00 -4.66 24.31
C PRO A 264 20.93 -5.79 24.75
N PHE A 265 20.83 -6.20 26.01
CA PHE A 265 21.58 -7.32 26.55
C PHE A 265 20.86 -8.64 26.26
N PRO A 266 21.58 -9.66 25.74
CA PRO A 266 21.02 -10.99 25.61
C PRO A 266 20.72 -11.56 27.01
N PRO A 267 19.69 -12.42 27.15
CA PRO A 267 19.51 -13.16 28.39
C PRO A 267 20.74 -14.06 28.64
N PRO A 268 21.07 -14.36 29.91
CA PRO A 268 22.14 -15.30 30.22
C PRO A 268 21.84 -16.65 29.54
N GLN A 269 22.89 -17.29 29.02
CA GLN A 269 22.76 -18.64 28.50
C GLN A 269 22.35 -19.58 29.65
N PRO A 270 21.47 -20.56 29.41
CA PRO A 270 21.15 -21.53 30.44
C PRO A 270 22.40 -22.34 30.78
N ASP A 271 22.71 -22.45 32.07
CA ASP A 271 23.86 -23.20 32.56
C ASP A 271 23.80 -24.66 32.09
N SER A 272 24.93 -25.21 31.65
CA SER A 272 25.00 -26.62 31.29
C SER A 272 24.79 -27.50 32.52
N LYS A 273 24.47 -28.79 32.34
CA LYS A 273 24.38 -29.72 33.48
C LYS A 273 25.68 -29.75 34.28
N VAL A 274 26.82 -29.65 33.62
CA VAL A 274 28.14 -29.60 34.25
C VAL A 274 28.28 -28.33 35.09
N ASP A 275 27.86 -27.18 34.57
CA ASP A 275 27.91 -25.91 35.30
C ASP A 275 26.94 -25.89 36.50
N GLN A 276 25.76 -26.49 36.36
CA GLN A 276 24.81 -26.68 37.46
C GLN A 276 25.38 -27.61 38.55
N GLU A 277 26.07 -28.68 38.15
CA GLU A 277 26.74 -29.60 39.08
C GLU A 277 27.96 -28.94 39.74
N LEU A 278 28.71 -28.10 39.02
CA LEU A 278 29.83 -27.32 39.54
C LEU A 278 29.33 -26.26 40.54
N ALA A 279 28.25 -25.54 40.22
CA ALA A 279 27.64 -24.53 41.07
C ALA A 279 26.99 -25.10 42.34
N SER A 280 26.37 -26.29 42.25
CA SER A 280 25.82 -27.01 43.41
C SER A 280 26.90 -27.71 44.26
N GLY A 281 28.14 -27.78 43.77
CA GLY A 281 29.23 -28.51 44.40
C GLY A 281 29.08 -30.04 44.33
N GLU A 282 28.01 -30.54 43.69
CA GLU A 282 27.78 -31.96 43.50
C GLU A 282 28.78 -32.58 42.53
N PHE A 283 29.35 -31.79 41.61
CA PHE A 283 30.36 -32.26 40.66
C PHE A 283 31.58 -32.86 41.37
N PHE A 284 32.01 -32.24 42.48
CA PHE A 284 33.21 -32.62 43.23
C PHE A 284 32.99 -33.82 44.17
N LEU A 285 31.73 -34.18 44.48
CA LEU A 285 31.43 -35.30 45.37
C LEU A 285 31.63 -36.64 44.66
N GLN A 286 32.36 -37.55 45.31
CA GLN A 286 32.48 -38.92 44.85
C GLN A 286 31.12 -39.63 44.91
N GLU A 287 30.91 -40.62 44.04
CA GLU A 287 29.62 -41.31 43.92
C GLU A 287 29.17 -41.97 45.24
N ARG A 288 30.13 -42.45 46.04
CA ARG A 288 29.89 -43.01 47.39
C ARG A 288 29.29 -41.97 48.35
N GLU A 289 29.77 -40.73 48.29
CA GLU A 289 29.30 -39.64 49.14
C GLU A 289 27.93 -39.14 48.71
N LYS A 290 27.70 -39.05 47.39
CA LYS A 290 26.37 -38.79 46.81
C LYS A 290 25.35 -39.82 47.30
N ARG A 291 25.70 -41.12 47.27
CA ARG A 291 24.83 -42.20 47.77
C ARG A 291 24.55 -42.06 49.28
N ARG A 292 25.56 -41.73 50.10
CA ARG A 292 25.38 -41.51 51.55
C ARG A 292 24.45 -40.34 51.84
N ARG A 293 24.59 -39.21 51.13
CA ARG A 293 23.69 -38.04 51.26
C ARG A 293 22.25 -38.42 50.90
N LYS A 294 22.04 -39.12 49.78
CA LYS A 294 20.71 -39.61 49.37
C LYS A 294 20.05 -40.50 50.43
N ILE A 295 20.80 -41.43 51.02
CA ILE A 295 20.29 -42.31 52.09
C ILE A 295 19.90 -41.49 53.32
N ASN A 296 20.72 -40.51 53.71
CA ASN A 296 20.42 -39.64 54.85
C ASN A 296 19.18 -38.78 54.59
N GLU A 297 19.01 -38.22 53.40
CA GLU A 297 17.81 -37.48 53.01
C GLU A 297 16.54 -38.35 53.08
N ILE A 298 16.63 -39.61 52.61
CA ILE A 298 15.51 -40.55 52.70
C ILE A 298 15.16 -40.84 54.18
N LYS A 299 16.16 -41.06 55.04
CA LYS A 299 15.94 -41.28 56.48
C LYS A 299 15.30 -40.07 57.14
N VAL A 300 15.73 -38.85 56.81
CA VAL A 300 15.14 -37.62 57.33
C VAL A 300 13.68 -37.48 56.89
N LYS A 301 13.38 -37.71 55.60
CA LYS A 301 12.00 -37.70 55.08
C LYS A 301 11.11 -38.75 55.74
N GLN A 302 11.65 -39.95 55.99
CA GLN A 302 10.94 -41.01 56.70
C GLN A 302 10.64 -40.60 58.15
N ALA A 303 11.62 -40.03 58.86
CA ALA A 303 11.42 -39.53 60.22
C ALA A 303 10.38 -38.41 60.29
N GLU A 304 10.41 -37.47 59.34
CA GLU A 304 9.43 -36.39 59.23
C GLU A 304 8.02 -36.93 58.94
N ALA A 305 7.88 -37.88 58.02
CA ALA A 305 6.60 -38.52 57.72
C ALA A 305 6.05 -39.31 58.91
N LEU A 306 6.92 -39.97 59.68
CA LEU A 306 6.54 -40.63 60.93
C LEU A 306 6.07 -39.60 61.97
N SER A 307 6.77 -38.47 62.12
CA SER A 307 6.35 -37.38 63.01
C SER A 307 4.98 -36.82 62.61
N ARG A 308 4.78 -36.52 61.31
CA ARG A 308 3.49 -36.05 60.78
C ARG A 308 2.37 -37.05 61.02
N LYS A 309 2.60 -38.35 60.77
CA LYS A 309 1.63 -39.42 61.08
C LYS A 309 1.33 -39.53 62.57
N GLN A 310 2.34 -39.37 63.42
CA GLN A 310 2.15 -39.36 64.88
C GLN A 310 1.33 -38.14 65.31
N GLU A 311 1.57 -36.96 64.74
CA GLU A 311 0.77 -35.75 64.99
C GLU A 311 -0.68 -35.92 64.52
N GLU A 312 -0.91 -36.47 63.33
CA GLU A 312 -2.25 -36.79 62.83
C GLU A 312 -2.97 -37.80 63.73
N ARG A 313 -2.27 -38.86 64.17
CA ARG A 313 -2.81 -39.86 65.09
C ARG A 313 -3.13 -39.26 66.46
N LYS A 314 -2.26 -38.39 66.99
CA LYS A 314 -2.50 -37.65 68.25
C LYS A 314 -3.68 -36.69 68.11
N LYS A 315 -3.83 -36.00 66.97
CA LYS A 315 -5.00 -35.14 66.67
C LYS A 315 -6.30 -35.94 66.65
N ALA A 316 -6.30 -37.15 66.10
CA ALA A 316 -7.47 -38.03 66.10
C ALA A 316 -7.84 -38.58 67.49
N PHE A 317 -6.87 -38.66 68.42
CA PHE A 317 -7.07 -39.18 69.78
C PHE A 317 -7.49 -38.10 70.79
N ILE A 318 -7.38 -36.82 70.42
CA ILE A 318 -7.94 -35.71 71.19
C ILE A 318 -9.41 -35.61 70.80
N PRO A 319 -10.37 -35.83 71.72
CA PRO A 319 -11.77 -35.67 71.42
C PRO A 319 -12.01 -34.27 70.87
N PRO A 320 -12.72 -34.11 69.73
CA PRO A 320 -13.09 -32.79 69.26
C PRO A 320 -13.84 -32.10 70.39
N LYS A 321 -13.38 -30.90 70.80
CA LYS A 321 -14.02 -30.15 71.89
C LYS A 321 -15.48 -29.91 71.54
N GLU A 322 -16.39 -30.65 72.18
CA GLU A 322 -17.82 -30.45 72.06
C GLU A 322 -18.19 -29.09 72.65
N LYS A 323 -18.98 -28.30 71.92
CA LYS A 323 -19.60 -27.10 72.48
C LYS A 323 -20.63 -27.58 73.51
N PRO A 324 -20.66 -27.05 74.74
CA PRO A 324 -21.58 -27.53 75.76
C PRO A 324 -23.03 -27.40 75.26
N ALA A 325 -23.77 -28.52 75.34
CA ALA A 325 -25.18 -28.57 75.00
C ALA A 325 -25.99 -27.81 76.05
N ILE A 326 -26.47 -26.63 75.68
CA ILE A 326 -27.42 -25.86 76.50
C ILE A 326 -28.74 -26.65 76.55
N MET A 327 -29.05 -27.22 77.71
CA MET A 327 -30.39 -27.73 78.04
C MET A 327 -31.38 -26.57 77.94
N LYS A 328 -32.28 -26.60 76.96
CA LYS A 328 -33.33 -25.59 76.78
C LYS A 328 -34.41 -25.78 77.84
N THR A 329 -34.24 -25.16 79.00
CA THR A 329 -35.37 -24.71 79.82
C THR A 329 -36.02 -23.51 79.11
N ARG A 330 -37.34 -23.57 78.91
CA ARG A 330 -38.14 -22.44 78.41
C ARG A 330 -38.01 -21.26 79.38
N LYS A 331 -37.27 -20.23 78.96
CA LYS A 331 -37.50 -18.85 79.40
C LYS A 331 -37.75 -18.00 78.16
N VAL A 332 -38.91 -17.35 78.16
CA VAL A 332 -39.26 -16.27 77.24
C VAL A 332 -38.31 -15.11 77.54
N GLN A 333 -37.55 -14.66 76.54
CA GLN A 333 -36.98 -13.30 76.49
C GLN A 333 -36.54 -12.96 75.05
N GLU A 334 -37.30 -12.04 74.47
CA GLU A 334 -37.01 -11.04 73.44
C GLU A 334 -36.26 -11.44 72.15
N ASN A 335 -37.03 -11.49 71.06
CA ASN A 335 -36.57 -11.46 69.68
C ASN A 335 -35.87 -10.12 69.38
N LYS A 336 -34.54 -10.10 69.25
CA LYS A 336 -33.83 -9.12 68.41
C LYS A 336 -33.39 -9.80 67.12
N LEU A 337 -34.10 -9.46 66.03
CA LEU A 337 -33.80 -9.91 64.67
C LEU A 337 -32.63 -9.09 64.11
N ASP A 338 -31.50 -9.73 63.79
CA ASP A 338 -30.36 -9.08 63.13
C ASP A 338 -30.63 -8.84 61.64
N ILE A 339 -31.02 -7.61 61.32
CA ILE A 339 -31.35 -7.11 59.97
C ILE A 339 -30.14 -7.17 59.00
N SER A 340 -28.91 -7.16 59.52
CA SER A 340 -27.64 -7.18 58.75
C SER A 340 -27.42 -8.51 58.02
N ILE A 341 -27.66 -9.63 58.71
CA ILE A 341 -27.44 -10.99 58.17
C ILE A 341 -28.48 -11.33 57.10
N ILE A 342 -29.71 -10.84 57.27
CA ILE A 342 -30.79 -11.00 56.28
C ILE A 342 -30.48 -10.17 55.02
N LYS A 343 -29.97 -8.94 55.17
CA LYS A 343 -29.53 -8.10 54.04
C LYS A 343 -28.39 -8.74 53.23
N GLU A 344 -27.44 -9.40 53.87
CA GLU A 344 -26.37 -10.12 53.16
C GLU A 344 -26.85 -11.36 52.41
N LYS A 345 -27.79 -12.12 52.99
CA LYS A 345 -28.39 -13.29 52.32
C LYS A 345 -29.23 -12.89 51.11
N VAL A 346 -29.98 -11.79 51.20
CA VAL A 346 -30.77 -11.26 50.06
C VAL A 346 -29.85 -10.71 48.95
N LYS A 347 -28.71 -10.07 49.29
CA LYS A 347 -27.70 -9.65 48.30
C LYS A 347 -27.06 -10.84 47.58
N LYS A 348 -26.70 -11.90 48.32
CA LYS A 348 -26.13 -13.14 47.73
C LYS A 348 -27.14 -13.88 46.84
N ALA A 349 -28.42 -13.86 47.19
CA ALA A 349 -29.48 -14.47 46.39
C ALA A 349 -29.78 -13.71 45.09
N LYS A 350 -29.72 -12.36 45.09
CA LYS A 350 -29.93 -11.54 43.88
C LYS A 350 -28.80 -11.65 42.84
N CYS A 351 -27.59 -12.05 43.22
CA CYS A 351 -26.45 -12.20 42.30
C CYS A 351 -26.37 -13.56 41.59
N LYS A 352 -27.12 -14.58 42.03
CA LYS A 352 -27.22 -15.85 41.32
C LYS A 352 -28.34 -15.79 40.28
N LYS A 353 -28.02 -15.31 39.08
CA LYS A 353 -28.87 -15.56 37.90
C LYS A 353 -28.92 -17.08 37.67
N LEU A 354 -30.12 -17.64 37.80
CA LEU A 354 -30.49 -18.96 37.31
C LEU A 354 -30.27 -19.00 35.79
N GLY A 355 -29.49 -19.97 35.30
CA GLY A 355 -29.41 -20.25 33.87
C GLY A 355 -28.15 -20.98 33.42
N ALA A 356 -28.34 -22.24 33.02
CA ALA A 356 -27.50 -23.13 32.22
C ALA A 356 -26.51 -24.07 32.96
N PRO A 357 -26.70 -25.41 32.85
CA PRO A 357 -25.68 -26.38 33.25
C PRO A 357 -24.49 -26.39 32.27
N PRO A 358 -23.25 -26.63 32.73
CA PRO A 358 -22.08 -26.74 31.86
C PRO A 358 -22.07 -28.05 31.06
N PRO A 359 -21.52 -28.07 29.83
CA PRO A 359 -21.48 -29.27 28.99
C PRO A 359 -20.54 -30.34 29.56
N SER A 360 -21.02 -31.58 29.55
CA SER A 360 -20.29 -32.81 29.89
C SER A 360 -19.00 -32.95 29.09
N SER A 361 -17.86 -33.01 29.78
CA SER A 361 -16.57 -33.39 29.21
C SER A 361 -16.44 -34.91 29.25
N ALA A 362 -16.55 -35.54 28.08
CA ALA A 362 -16.29 -36.96 27.88
C ALA A 362 -14.87 -37.35 28.31
N VAL A 363 -14.80 -38.38 29.14
CA VAL A 363 -13.59 -39.04 29.61
C VAL A 363 -13.00 -39.88 28.48
N LEU A 364 -11.75 -39.61 28.13
CA LEU A 364 -10.89 -40.49 27.32
C LEU A 364 -10.46 -41.68 28.18
N LEU A 365 -11.03 -42.86 27.92
CA LEU A 365 -10.52 -44.14 28.40
C LEU A 365 -9.55 -44.70 27.35
N GLY A 366 -8.27 -44.74 27.70
CA GLY A 366 -7.25 -45.50 26.98
C GLY A 366 -7.47 -47.00 27.13
N LYS A 367 -7.42 -47.73 26.02
CA LYS A 367 -7.22 -49.18 25.99
C LYS A 367 -5.77 -49.47 25.60
N ASN A 368 -5.08 -50.21 26.46
CA ASN A 368 -3.80 -50.86 26.19
C ASN A 368 -4.01 -52.12 25.32
N ASN A 369 -3.07 -52.30 24.38
CA ASN A 369 -2.46 -53.53 23.85
C ASN A 369 -3.23 -54.86 23.86
N LYS A 370 -3.31 -55.51 22.68
CA LYS A 370 -2.46 -56.67 22.31
C LYS A 370 -2.79 -57.20 20.91
N ASN A 371 -1.70 -57.62 20.25
CA ASN A 371 -1.54 -58.40 19.01
C ASN A 371 -1.77 -57.70 17.67
#